data_AF-A0A7C5XTV8-F1
#
_entry.id   AF-A0A7C5XTV8-F1
#
_cell.length_a   1.000
_cell.length_b   1.000
_cell.length_c   1.000
_cell.angle_alpha   90.00
_cell.angle_beta   90.00
_cell.angle_gamma   90.00
#
_symmetry.space_group_name_H-M   'P 1'
#
loop_
_entity.id
_entity.type
_entity.pdbx_description
1 polymer ?
#
loop_
_entity_poly.entity_id
_entity_poly.type
_entity_poly.pdbx_seq_one_letter_code
_entity_poly.pdbx_strand_id
1 'polypeptide(L)'
;LSSMYGMGGVCLMGETHGQIIDAKSAEALLKVLTKILDVTVDMTALESKAKETEEQINRMASMINAHKKAVEQQQDFVEEAPSYYIR
;
A
#
# COMPACT_ATOMS: atom_id res chain seq x y z
N LEU A 1 -10.01 -0.14 28.31
CA LEU A 1 -11.21 0.72 28.45
C LEU A 1 -12.45 -0.06 28.83
N SER A 2 -12.92 -1.03 28.02
CA SER A 2 -14.11 -1.85 28.33
C SER A 2 -14.07 -2.50 29.73
N SER A 3 -12.93 -3.10 30.09
CA SER A 3 -12.70 -3.68 31.42
C SER A 3 -12.78 -2.67 32.59
N MET A 4 -12.45 -1.40 32.37
CA MET A 4 -12.51 -0.37 33.43
C MET A 4 -13.94 0.06 33.74
N TYR A 5 -14.85 -0.10 32.78
CA TYR A 5 -16.27 0.27 32.92
C TYR A 5 -17.19 -0.95 33.11
N GLY A 6 -16.62 -2.15 33.30
CA GLY A 6 -17.42 -3.37 33.48
C GLY A 6 -18.22 -3.79 32.25
N MET A 7 -17.80 -3.38 31.04
CA MET A 7 -18.49 -3.67 29.78
C MET A 7 -17.74 -4.74 28.98
N GLY A 8 -18.49 -5.57 28.25
CA GLY A 8 -17.92 -6.45 27.22
C GLY A 8 -17.36 -5.62 26.05
N GLY A 9 -16.24 -6.04 25.48
CA GLY A 9 -15.64 -5.37 24.32
C GLY A 9 -14.81 -6.32 23.48
N VAL A 10 -14.75 -6.03 22.19
CA VAL A 10 -13.94 -6.76 21.21
C VAL A 10 -13.01 -5.78 20.50
N CYS A 11 -11.87 -6.27 20.03
CA CYS A 11 -10.95 -5.49 19.20
C CYS A 11 -10.95 -6.08 17.79
N LEU A 12 -11.21 -5.25 16.78
CA LEU A 12 -11.06 -5.60 15.37
C LEU A 12 -9.85 -4.86 14.82
N MET A 13 -8.90 -5.59 14.25
CA MET A 13 -7.67 -5.03 13.69
C MET A 13 -7.46 -5.59 12.29
N GLY A 14 -7.06 -4.71 11.38
CA GLY A 14 -6.74 -5.04 9.99
C GLY A 14 -5.24 -4.93 9.82
N GLU A 15 -4.64 -5.90 9.16
CA GLU A 15 -3.26 -5.78 8.71
C GLU A 15 -3.15 -4.63 7.70
N THR A 16 -2.11 -3.82 7.83
CA THR A 16 -1.82 -2.72 6.90
C THR A 16 -0.32 -2.66 6.69
N HIS A 17 0.12 -2.14 5.54
CA HIS A 17 1.56 -1.94 5.33
C HIS A 17 2.12 -0.70 6.07
N GLY A 18 1.25 0.15 6.63
CA GLY A 18 1.60 1.25 7.51
C GLY A 18 2.19 2.52 6.88
N GLN A 19 2.52 2.56 5.58
CA GLN A 19 3.14 3.75 4.96
C GLN A 19 2.22 4.52 3.97
N ILE A 20 1.11 3.93 3.57
CA ILE A 20 0.10 4.48 2.65
C ILE A 20 -1.27 4.17 3.25
N ILE A 21 -2.24 5.01 2.91
CA ILE A 21 -3.64 4.82 3.29
C ILE A 21 -4.17 3.51 2.71
N ASP A 22 -4.45 2.54 3.57
CA ASP A 22 -5.01 1.23 3.17
C ASP A 22 -6.53 1.23 3.30
N ALA A 23 -7.20 1.76 2.28
CA ALA A 23 -8.65 1.78 2.23
C ALA A 23 -9.27 0.36 2.15
N LYS A 24 -8.55 -0.63 1.60
CA LYS A 24 -9.03 -2.02 1.51
C LYS A 24 -9.09 -2.67 2.89
N SER A 25 -8.07 -2.47 3.72
CA SER A 25 -8.05 -2.97 5.10
C SER A 25 -9.15 -2.33 5.95
N ALA A 26 -9.37 -1.01 5.81
CA ALA A 26 -10.47 -0.31 6.48
C ALA A 26 -11.85 -0.84 6.05
N GLU A 27 -12.06 -1.07 4.75
CA GLU A 27 -13.30 -1.62 4.20
C GLU A 27 -13.57 -3.04 4.72
N ALA A 28 -12.53 -3.89 4.81
CA ALA A 28 -12.65 -5.24 5.34
C ALA A 28 -13.09 -5.26 6.81
N LEU A 29 -12.50 -4.39 7.64
CA LEU A 29 -12.93 -4.21 9.03
C LEU A 29 -14.37 -3.73 9.13
N LEU A 30 -14.74 -2.75 8.31
CA LEU A 30 -16.09 -2.20 8.33
C LEU A 30 -17.12 -3.24 7.91
N LYS A 31 -16.82 -4.09 6.91
CA LYS A 31 -17.66 -5.24 6.51
C LYS A 31 -17.88 -6.26 7.63
N VAL A 32 -16.90 -6.47 8.51
CA VAL A 32 -17.06 -7.36 9.67
C VAL A 32 -17.89 -6.67 10.74
N LEU A 33 -17.58 -5.40 11.05
CA LEU A 33 -18.29 -4.63 12.06
C LEU A 33 -19.77 -4.44 11.73
N THR A 34 -20.11 -4.12 10.48
CA THR A 34 -21.50 -3.94 10.03
C THR A 34 -22.32 -5.21 10.17
N LYS A 35 -21.72 -6.37 9.92
CA LYS A 35 -22.37 -7.68 10.15
C LYS A 35 -22.61 -7.96 11.64
N ILE A 36 -21.69 -7.54 12.51
CA ILE A 36 -21.84 -7.71 13.96
C ILE A 36 -22.96 -6.80 14.50
N LEU A 37 -23.06 -5.58 13.98
CA LEU A 37 -24.02 -4.57 14.44
C LEU A 37 -25.37 -4.61 13.69
N ASP A 38 -25.49 -5.43 12.65
CA ASP A 38 -26.65 -5.52 11.76
C ASP A 38 -27.07 -4.15 11.16
N VAL A 39 -26.08 -3.40 10.65
CA VAL A 39 -26.29 -2.09 10.03
C VAL A 39 -25.78 -2.06 8.60
N THR A 40 -26.44 -1.29 7.75
CA THR A 40 -25.99 -1.06 6.37
C THR A 40 -25.17 0.23 6.29
N VAL A 41 -23.98 0.13 5.70
CA VAL A 41 -23.10 1.28 5.44
C VAL A 41 -22.68 1.26 3.98
N ASP A 42 -22.74 2.41 3.33
CA ASP A 42 -22.25 2.58 1.96
C ASP A 42 -20.71 2.56 1.91
N MET A 43 -20.16 1.65 1.11
CA MET A 43 -18.71 1.45 0.98
C MET A 43 -18.11 2.22 -0.21
N THR A 44 -18.92 2.94 -1.00
CA THR A 44 -18.50 3.57 -2.26
C THR A 44 -17.27 4.47 -2.11
N ALA A 45 -17.20 5.25 -1.03
CA ALA A 45 -16.06 6.14 -0.77
C ALA A 45 -14.75 5.38 -0.48
N LEU A 46 -14.83 4.25 0.23
CA LEU A 46 -13.69 3.37 0.53
C LEU A 46 -13.19 2.69 -0.75
N GLU A 47 -14.12 2.16 -1.56
CA GLU A 47 -13.79 1.51 -2.84
C GLU A 47 -13.11 2.49 -3.80
N SER A 48 -13.64 3.72 -3.91
CA SER A 48 -13.04 4.79 -4.71
C SER A 48 -11.62 5.12 -4.23
N LYS A 49 -11.42 5.24 -2.92
CA LYS A 49 -10.11 5.54 -2.35
C LYS A 49 -9.11 4.40 -2.52
N ALA A 50 -9.56 3.15 -2.41
CA ALA A 50 -8.76 1.97 -2.67
C ALA A 50 -8.24 1.96 -4.11
N LYS A 51 -9.12 2.27 -5.07
CA LYS A 51 -8.75 2.36 -6.49
C LYS A 51 -7.75 3.48 -6.76
N GLU A 52 -7.99 4.68 -6.22
CA GLU A 52 -7.07 5.81 -6.36
C GLU A 52 -5.66 5.46 -5.84
N THR A 53 -5.60 4.82 -4.67
CA THR A 53 -4.34 4.43 -4.05
C THR A 53 -3.61 3.36 -4.87
N GLU A 54 -4.34 2.39 -5.41
CA GLU A 54 -3.77 1.36 -6.28
C GLU A 54 -3.22 1.95 -7.58
N GLU A 55 -3.91 2.92 -8.18
CA GLU A 55 -3.40 3.65 -9.34
C GLU A 55 -2.12 4.44 -9.02
N GLN A 56 -2.04 5.08 -7.85
CA GLN A 56 -0.85 5.80 -7.41
C GLN A 56 0.35 4.85 -7.20
N ILE A 57 0.13 3.71 -6.55
CA ILE A 57 1.16 2.68 -6.34
C ILE A 57 1.68 2.17 -7.68
N ASN A 58 0.78 1.86 -8.62
CA ASN A 58 1.17 1.37 -9.95
C ASN A 58 2.00 2.39 -10.73
N ARG A 59 1.67 3.68 -10.63
CA ARG A 59 2.46 4.78 -11.24
C ARG A 59 3.83 4.92 -10.59
N MET A 60 3.93 4.80 -9.27
CA MET A 60 5.23 4.82 -8.59
C MET A 60 6.09 3.62 -8.99
N ALA A 61 5.51 2.42 -9.00
CA ALA A 61 6.22 1.20 -9.39
C ALA A 61 6.75 1.27 -10.82
N SER A 62 5.98 1.81 -11.77
CA SER A 62 6.43 1.98 -13.16
C SER A 62 7.58 2.98 -13.28
N MET A 63 7.53 4.11 -12.56
CA MET A 63 8.63 5.09 -12.53
C MET A 63 9.91 4.50 -11.93
N ILE A 64 9.81 3.76 -10.82
CA ILE A 64 10.95 3.09 -10.18
C ILE A 64 11.59 2.09 -11.14
N ASN A 65 10.77 1.27 -11.83
CA ASN A 65 11.26 0.30 -12.81
C ASN A 65 11.93 0.96 -14.01
N ALA A 66 11.37 2.05 -14.53
CA ALA A 66 11.98 2.81 -15.62
C ALA A 66 13.33 3.41 -15.21
N HIS A 67 13.40 3.97 -13.99
CA HIS A 67 14.65 4.54 -13.47
C HIS A 67 15.71 3.47 -13.23
N LYS A 68 15.32 2.31 -12.69
CA LYS A 68 16.22 1.16 -12.49
C LYS A 68 16.83 0.69 -13.81
N LYS A 69 16.02 0.53 -14.87
CA LYS A 69 16.53 0.15 -16.20
C LYS A 69 17.49 1.18 -16.79
N ALA A 70 17.21 2.47 -16.63
CA ALA A 70 18.08 3.53 -17.12
C ALA A 70 19.44 3.54 -16.38
N VAL A 71 19.45 3.29 -15.07
CA VAL A 71 20.66 3.19 -14.26
C VAL A 71 21.48 1.94 -14.63
N GLU A 72 20.83 0.80 -14.83
CA GLU A 72 21.47 -0.46 -15.25
C GLU A 72 22.17 -0.28 -16.62
N GLN A 73 21.49 0.31 -17.61
CA GLN A 73 22.07 0.59 -18.94
C GLN A 73 23.28 1.53 -18.89
N GLN A 74 23.32 2.45 -17.92
CA GLN A 74 24.43 3.39 -17.75
C GLN A 74 25.63 2.73 -17.05
N GLN A 75 25.40 1.73 -16.20
CA GLN A 75 26.45 0.95 -15.55
C GLN A 75 27.12 -0.03 -16.52
N ASP A 76 26.35 -0.71 -17.37
CA ASP A 76 26.89 -1.59 -18.42
C ASP A 76 27.82 -0.82 -19.38
N PHE A 77 27.49 0.44 -19.71
CA PHE A 77 28.32 1.28 -20.56
C PHE A 77 29.66 1.71 -19.91
N VAL A 78 29.71 1.80 -18.57
CA VAL A 78 30.92 2.19 -17.84
C VAL A 78 31.86 0.99 -17.61
N GLU A 79 31.32 -0.22 -17.44
CA GLU A 79 32.12 -1.45 -17.34
C GLU A 79 32.72 -1.92 -18.68
N GLU A 80 32.07 -1.62 -19.82
CA GLU A 80 32.60 -1.98 -21.15
C GLU A 80 33.70 -1.03 -21.68
N ALA A 81 33.98 0.11 -21.03
CA ALA A 81 35.04 1.01 -21.47
C ALA A 81 36.43 0.37 -21.22
N PRO A 82 37.19 -0.01 -22.27
CA PRO A 82 38.41 -0.79 -22.09
C PRO A 82 39.50 0.04 -21.38
N SER A 83 40.20 -0.60 -20.43
CA SER A 83 41.36 -0.10 -19.65
C SER A 83 42.55 0.43 -20.48
N TYR A 84 42.40 0.58 -21.80
CA TYR A 84 43.46 0.94 -22.74
C TYR A 84 43.93 2.40 -22.65
N TYR A 85 43.16 3.29 -21.99
CA TYR A 85 43.50 4.72 -21.86
C TYR A 85 44.25 5.12 -20.58
N ILE A 86 44.52 4.17 -19.68
CA ILE A 86 45.33 4.41 -18.47
C ILE A 86 46.64 3.63 -18.63
N ARG A 87 47.55 4.14 -19.48
CA ARG A 87 48.95 3.75 -19.46
C ARG A 87 49.86 4.89 -19.89
#